data_AF-A0A370FAP6-F1
#
_entry.id   AF-A0A370FAP6-F1
#
_cell.length_a   1.000
_cell.length_b   1.000
_cell.length_c   1.000
_cell.angle_alpha   90.00
_cell.angle_beta   90.00
_cell.angle_gamma   90.00
#
_symmetry.space_group_name_H-M   'P 1'
#
loop_
_entity.id
_entity.type
_entity.pdbx_description
1 polymer ?
#
loop_
_entity_poly.entity_id
_entity_poly.type
_entity_poly.pdbx_seq_one_letter_code
_entity_poly.pdbx_strand_id
1 'polypeptide(L)'
;MSEPEHTPSEQTEQHRAEPQEKEKRSPALIATAIALPVALVVGVIAAAAIAGRTPVTEPVGLGPVQAPAAQSAECNALMENLPEDMGDYTRAELRDPAPEATAAWQPSEGEPVVLRCGLERPPEFHQASVLNVVDGVQWFEISGAAQGIDASTWYAVDRGVYVALTVPNGSGPTPLQDASAAISASMPQKPLDPAPVPNP
;
A
#
# COMPACT_ATOMS: atom_id res chain seq x y z
N MET A 1 75.36 -27.48 -0.08
CA MET A 1 76.19 -28.62 -0.49
C MET A 1 76.30 -29.54 0.72
N SER A 2 75.73 -30.74 0.80
CA SER A 2 75.03 -31.56 -0.17
C SER A 2 74.24 -32.64 0.61
N GLU A 3 73.08 -33.02 0.07
CA GLU A 3 72.28 -34.26 0.26
C GLU A 3 73.10 -35.57 0.35
N PRO A 4 72.48 -36.77 0.49
CA PRO A 4 71.14 -37.21 0.95
C PRO A 4 71.30 -38.37 1.99
N GLU A 5 70.29 -39.15 2.40
CA GLU A 5 69.87 -40.46 1.82
C GLU A 5 68.51 -40.82 2.45
N HIS A 6 67.40 -40.88 1.71
CA HIS A 6 66.83 -42.09 1.07
C HIS A 6 66.72 -43.35 1.97
N THR A 7 65.50 -43.54 2.51
CA THR A 7 64.61 -44.72 2.64
C THR A 7 65.02 -45.99 1.83
N PRO A 8 64.36 -47.19 1.94
CA PRO A 8 63.26 -47.70 2.77
C PRO A 8 63.45 -49.17 3.25
N SER A 9 62.50 -49.77 3.95
CA SER A 9 61.77 -51.00 3.55
C SER A 9 61.43 -51.75 4.85
N GLU A 10 60.31 -52.43 5.08
CA GLU A 10 59.57 -53.39 4.26
C GLU A 10 58.17 -53.55 4.90
N GLN A 11 57.08 -53.49 4.12
CA GLN A 11 56.21 -54.65 3.84
C GLN A 11 55.63 -55.35 5.10
N THR A 12 54.40 -55.03 5.52
CA THR A 12 53.12 -55.59 5.04
C THR A 12 52.87 -57.06 5.42
N GLU A 13 52.01 -57.27 6.42
CA GLU A 13 51.10 -58.44 6.56
C GLU A 13 49.76 -57.90 7.10
N GLN A 14 48.83 -57.50 6.24
CA GLN A 14 47.68 -58.30 5.77
C GLN A 14 46.90 -59.02 6.89
N HIS A 15 46.03 -58.27 7.56
CA HIS A 15 44.92 -58.84 8.33
C HIS A 15 43.72 -59.12 7.41
N ARG A 16 43.17 -60.31 7.58
CA ARG A 16 42.08 -60.96 6.85
C ARG A 16 40.80 -60.11 6.83
N ALA A 17 40.20 -60.01 5.64
CA ALA A 17 38.99 -59.25 5.36
C ALA A 17 37.72 -59.93 5.90
N GLU A 18 36.96 -59.21 6.72
CA GLU A 18 35.50 -59.31 6.80
C GLU A 18 34.89 -58.27 5.85
N PRO A 19 33.87 -58.59 5.05
CA PRO A 19 33.26 -57.63 4.15
C PRO A 19 32.41 -56.65 4.97
N GLN A 20 33.03 -55.57 5.44
CA GLN A 20 32.33 -54.36 5.86
C GLN A 20 31.63 -53.80 4.61
N GLU A 21 30.34 -54.04 4.54
CA GLU A 21 29.40 -53.55 3.54
C GLU A 21 29.46 -52.01 3.51
N LYS A 22 30.37 -51.47 2.69
CA LYS A 22 30.39 -50.05 2.34
C LYS A 22 29.13 -49.80 1.53
N GLU A 23 28.05 -49.45 2.23
CA GLU A 23 26.90 -48.80 1.65
C GLU A 23 27.41 -47.51 0.99
N LYS A 24 27.72 -47.61 -0.31
CA LYS A 24 28.16 -46.49 -1.14
C LYS A 24 26.99 -45.53 -1.19
N ARG A 25 26.89 -44.61 -0.22
CA ARG A 25 25.92 -43.52 -0.21
C ARG A 25 26.08 -42.81 -1.55
N SER A 26 25.10 -43.02 -2.42
CA SER A 26 25.13 -42.52 -3.79
C SER A 26 25.41 -41.01 -3.75
N PRO A 27 26.28 -40.47 -4.61
CA PRO A 27 26.52 -39.03 -4.68
C PRO A 27 25.21 -38.23 -4.89
N ALA A 28 24.17 -38.87 -5.45
CA ALA A 28 22.84 -38.33 -5.55
C ALA A 28 22.16 -38.08 -4.18
N LEU A 29 22.38 -38.94 -3.18
CA LEU A 29 21.85 -38.77 -1.81
C LEU A 29 22.56 -37.64 -1.06
N ILE A 30 23.85 -37.44 -1.32
CA ILE A 30 24.62 -36.34 -0.71
C ILE A 30 24.21 -35.00 -1.33
N ALA A 31 24.02 -34.95 -2.65
CA ALA A 31 23.58 -33.75 -3.35
C ALA A 31 22.17 -33.30 -2.93
N THR A 32 21.22 -34.23 -2.77
CA THR A 32 19.87 -33.90 -2.29
C THR A 32 19.84 -33.51 -0.81
N ALA A 33 20.70 -34.13 0.03
CA ALA A 33 20.80 -33.78 1.45
C ALA A 33 21.24 -32.33 1.70
N ILE A 34 21.97 -31.71 0.77
CA ILE A 34 22.41 -30.30 0.88
C ILE A 34 21.48 -29.36 0.11
N ALA A 35 21.01 -29.75 -1.08
CA ALA A 35 20.19 -28.88 -1.92
C ALA A 35 18.83 -28.55 -1.28
N LEU A 36 18.18 -29.54 -0.63
CA LEU A 36 16.87 -29.35 -0.03
C LEU A 36 16.88 -28.35 1.15
N PRO A 37 17.77 -28.46 2.17
CA PRO A 37 17.81 -27.47 3.25
C PRO A 37 18.22 -26.08 2.76
N VAL A 38 19.13 -25.96 1.79
CA VAL A 38 19.51 -24.66 1.23
C VAL A 38 18.33 -24.01 0.50
N ALA A 39 17.60 -24.76 -0.33
CA ALA A 39 16.40 -24.25 -1.01
C ALA A 39 15.32 -23.82 -0.02
N LEU A 40 15.12 -24.58 1.06
CA LEU A 40 14.19 -24.23 2.13
C LEU A 40 14.60 -22.92 2.83
N VAL A 41 15.87 -22.78 3.22
CA VAL A 41 16.37 -21.55 3.86
C VAL A 41 16.21 -20.35 2.94
N VAL A 42 16.57 -20.47 1.66
CA VAL A 42 16.37 -19.40 0.67
C VAL A 42 14.89 -19.07 0.51
N GLY A 43 14.02 -20.06 0.44
CA GLY A 43 12.57 -19.87 0.39
C GLY A 43 12.02 -19.14 1.61
N VAL A 44 12.48 -19.49 2.82
CA VAL A 44 12.09 -18.83 4.07
C VAL A 44 12.58 -17.39 4.12
N ILE A 45 13.83 -17.13 3.71
CA ILE A 45 14.39 -15.77 3.67
C ILE A 45 13.63 -14.91 2.66
N ALA A 46 13.32 -15.44 1.47
CA ALA A 46 12.53 -14.74 0.47
C ALA A 46 11.11 -14.44 0.98
N ALA A 47 10.44 -15.41 1.60
CA ALA A 47 9.12 -15.22 2.21
C ALA A 47 9.15 -14.17 3.33
N ALA A 48 10.15 -14.22 4.21
CA ALA A 48 10.32 -13.24 5.29
C ALA A 48 10.64 -11.83 4.76
N ALA A 49 11.43 -11.72 3.70
CA ALA A 49 11.73 -10.45 3.05
C ALA A 49 10.52 -9.85 2.31
N ILE A 50 9.58 -10.67 1.87
CA ILE A 50 8.30 -10.22 1.29
C ILE A 50 7.33 -9.82 2.42
N ALA A 51 7.19 -10.66 3.44
CA ALA A 51 6.30 -10.41 4.59
C ALA A 51 6.75 -9.22 5.45
N GLY A 52 8.06 -8.99 5.57
CA GLY A 52 8.60 -7.84 6.32
C GLY A 52 8.43 -6.49 5.63
N ARG A 53 7.92 -6.46 4.39
CA ARG A 53 7.62 -5.20 3.68
C ARG A 53 6.27 -4.60 4.04
N THR A 54 5.38 -5.36 4.67
CA THR A 54 4.09 -4.84 5.13
C THR A 54 4.23 -4.45 6.61
N PRO A 55 4.40 -3.15 6.93
CA PRO A 55 4.33 -2.71 8.32
C PRO A 55 2.98 -3.11 8.90
N VAL A 56 2.97 -3.70 10.10
CA VAL A 56 1.72 -4.00 10.81
C VAL A 56 1.17 -2.68 11.34
N THR A 57 0.31 -2.05 10.55
CA THR A 57 -0.42 -0.83 10.93
C THR A 57 -1.75 -1.19 11.57
N GLU A 58 -2.11 -0.51 12.66
CA GLU A 58 -3.44 -0.65 13.26
C GLU A 58 -4.54 -0.21 12.26
N PRO A 59 -5.70 -0.89 12.22
CA PRO A 59 -6.82 -0.47 11.37
C PRO A 59 -7.27 0.97 11.64
N VAL A 60 -7.57 1.74 10.59
CA VAL A 60 -7.99 3.14 10.73
C VAL A 60 -9.43 3.21 11.26
N GLY A 61 -9.61 3.81 12.43
CA GLY A 61 -10.93 4.16 12.96
C GLY A 61 -11.47 5.43 12.34
N LEU A 62 -12.61 5.35 11.64
CA LEU A 62 -13.26 6.51 11.03
C LEU A 62 -14.67 6.69 11.60
N GLY A 63 -15.00 7.91 12.00
CA GLY A 63 -16.35 8.27 12.42
C GLY A 63 -17.34 8.29 11.24
N PRO A 64 -18.65 8.13 11.51
CA PRO A 64 -19.67 8.23 10.48
C PRO A 64 -19.79 9.67 9.96
N VAL A 65 -20.03 9.80 8.66
CA VAL A 65 -20.33 11.06 7.97
C VAL A 65 -21.51 10.81 7.05
N GLN A 66 -22.39 11.81 6.88
CA GLN A 66 -23.55 11.68 5.98
C GLN A 66 -23.07 11.57 4.53
N ALA A 67 -23.33 10.41 3.94
CA ALA A 67 -22.98 10.09 2.55
C ALA A 67 -24.19 9.45 1.85
N PRO A 68 -25.28 10.19 1.60
CA PRO A 68 -26.52 9.64 1.05
C PRO A 68 -26.35 8.99 -0.33
N ALA A 69 -25.29 9.35 -1.08
CA ALA A 69 -24.98 8.78 -2.38
C ALA A 69 -23.85 7.73 -2.34
N ALA A 70 -23.44 7.24 -1.16
CA ALA A 70 -22.35 6.27 -1.01
C ALA A 70 -22.56 4.98 -1.82
N GLN A 71 -23.81 4.53 -1.96
CA GLN A 71 -24.15 3.30 -2.70
C GLN A 71 -24.41 3.54 -4.20
N SER A 72 -24.12 4.75 -4.70
CA SER A 72 -24.27 5.07 -6.13
C SER A 72 -23.34 4.24 -7.01
N ALA A 73 -23.72 4.05 -8.28
CA ALA A 73 -22.89 3.35 -9.25
C ALA A 73 -21.52 4.04 -9.43
N GLU A 74 -21.52 5.38 -9.39
CA GLU A 74 -20.30 6.16 -9.48
C GLU A 74 -19.34 5.94 -8.29
N CYS A 75 -19.86 5.88 -7.05
CA CYS A 75 -19.01 5.60 -5.89
C CYS A 75 -18.50 4.16 -5.87
N ASN A 76 -19.31 3.18 -6.27
CA ASN A 76 -18.86 1.79 -6.40
C ASN A 76 -17.72 1.68 -7.43
N ALA A 77 -17.90 2.30 -8.61
CA ALA A 77 -16.86 2.35 -9.64
C ALA A 77 -15.60 3.09 -9.16
N LEU A 78 -15.75 4.13 -8.33
CA LEU A 78 -14.59 4.78 -7.71
C LEU A 78 -13.85 3.80 -6.79
N MET A 79 -14.54 3.16 -5.85
CA MET A 79 -13.92 2.24 -4.89
C MET A 79 -13.13 1.11 -5.56
N GLU A 80 -13.63 0.60 -6.69
CA GLU A 80 -12.98 -0.46 -7.49
C GLU A 80 -11.71 -0.01 -8.22
N ASN A 81 -11.60 1.28 -8.56
CA ASN A 81 -10.46 1.85 -9.31
C ASN A 81 -9.48 2.62 -8.42
N LEU A 82 -9.69 2.65 -7.10
CA LEU A 82 -8.76 3.31 -6.19
C LEU A 82 -7.41 2.60 -6.17
N PRO A 83 -6.29 3.35 -6.15
CA PRO A 83 -4.97 2.74 -6.14
C PRO A 83 -4.64 2.13 -4.78
N GLU A 84 -3.73 1.15 -4.78
CA GLU A 84 -3.15 0.59 -3.57
C GLU A 84 -2.24 1.60 -2.85
N ASP A 85 -1.55 2.45 -3.59
CA ASP A 85 -0.64 3.47 -3.04
C ASP A 85 -1.03 4.87 -3.53
N MET A 86 -0.82 5.87 -2.67
CA MET A 86 -0.96 7.29 -2.97
C MET A 86 0.31 8.02 -2.53
N GLY A 87 1.30 8.15 -3.42
CA GLY A 87 2.63 8.60 -3.05
C GLY A 87 3.28 7.68 -2.01
N ASP A 88 3.63 8.24 -0.85
CA ASP A 88 4.24 7.49 0.27
C ASP A 88 3.20 6.87 1.22
N TYR A 89 1.92 6.90 0.86
CA TYR A 89 0.83 6.32 1.64
C TYR A 89 0.37 4.99 1.02
N THR A 90 0.21 3.95 1.84
CA THR A 90 -0.29 2.64 1.40
C THR A 90 -1.69 2.38 1.93
N ARG A 91 -2.54 1.73 1.13
CA ARG A 91 -3.93 1.42 1.45
C ARG A 91 -4.02 0.69 2.78
N ALA A 92 -4.91 1.20 3.64
CA ALA A 92 -5.07 0.73 5.00
C ALA A 92 -6.41 0.02 5.18
N GLU A 93 -6.43 -0.96 6.09
CA GLU A 93 -7.67 -1.57 6.58
C GLU A 93 -8.45 -0.55 7.43
N LEU A 94 -9.77 -0.53 7.25
CA LEU A 94 -10.66 0.27 8.09
C LEU A 94 -11.17 -0.57 9.25
N ARG A 95 -11.32 0.05 10.41
CA ARG A 95 -11.89 -0.60 11.60
C ARG A 95 -13.40 -0.77 11.44
N ASP A 96 -13.90 -1.95 11.79
CA ASP A 96 -15.34 -2.22 11.83
C ASP A 96 -16.07 -1.45 12.96
N PRO A 97 -17.26 -0.90 12.67
CA PRO A 97 -17.92 -0.84 11.36
C PRO A 97 -17.31 0.23 10.46
N ALA A 98 -16.87 -0.16 9.26
CA ALA A 98 -16.32 0.77 8.28
C ALA A 98 -17.44 1.61 7.63
N PRO A 99 -17.27 2.94 7.48
CA PRO A 99 -18.22 3.76 6.72
C PRO A 99 -18.28 3.34 5.25
N GLU A 100 -19.47 3.43 4.64
CA GLU A 100 -19.66 3.10 3.23
C GLU A 100 -18.84 4.03 2.30
N ALA A 101 -18.44 3.51 1.14
CA ALA A 101 -17.70 4.24 0.10
C ALA A 101 -16.52 5.08 0.63
N THR A 102 -15.79 4.50 1.57
CA THR A 102 -14.67 5.15 2.26
C THR A 102 -13.41 4.30 2.14
N ALA A 103 -12.28 4.95 1.95
CA ALA A 103 -10.97 4.33 1.95
C ALA A 103 -9.95 5.21 2.68
N ALA A 104 -8.89 4.61 3.19
CA ALA A 104 -7.78 5.33 3.80
C ALA A 104 -6.44 4.77 3.32
N TRP A 105 -5.43 5.62 3.34
CA TRP A 105 -4.04 5.25 3.11
C TRP A 105 -3.20 5.79 4.27
N GLN A 106 -2.34 4.96 4.83
CA GLN A 106 -1.48 5.32 5.96
C GLN A 106 -0.03 5.53 5.48
N PRO A 107 0.67 6.56 5.98
CA PRO A 107 2.11 6.68 5.82
C PRO A 107 2.83 5.78 6.84
N SER A 108 4.16 5.72 6.78
CA SER A 108 4.95 5.03 7.82
C SER A 108 4.81 5.68 9.20
N GLU A 109 4.67 7.01 9.23
CA GLU A 109 4.45 7.80 10.43
C GLU A 109 3.54 8.99 10.09
N GLY A 110 2.58 9.31 10.96
CA GLY A 110 1.68 10.45 10.81
C GLY A 110 0.22 10.07 10.58
N GLU A 111 -0.58 11.07 10.19
CA GLU A 111 -2.02 10.91 9.96
C GLU A 111 -2.30 10.31 8.56
N PRO A 112 -3.39 9.53 8.41
CA PRO A 112 -3.75 8.95 7.12
C PRO A 112 -4.35 9.97 6.15
N VAL A 113 -4.25 9.67 4.85
CA VAL A 113 -5.11 10.26 3.82
C VAL A 113 -6.43 9.49 3.82
N VAL A 114 -7.56 10.19 3.77
CA VAL A 114 -8.89 9.56 3.81
C VAL A 114 -9.75 10.05 2.66
N LEU A 115 -10.30 9.13 1.87
CA LEU A 115 -11.25 9.40 0.80
C LEU A 115 -12.65 8.94 1.21
N ARG A 116 -13.66 9.80 0.97
CA ARG A 116 -15.09 9.48 1.14
C ARG A 116 -15.85 9.89 -0.11
N CYS A 117 -16.66 8.99 -0.64
CA CYS A 117 -17.53 9.27 -1.79
C CYS A 117 -19.00 9.33 -1.37
N GLY A 118 -19.80 10.12 -2.08
CA GLY A 118 -21.25 10.12 -1.86
C GLY A 118 -21.74 11.15 -0.86
N LEU A 119 -20.88 12.12 -0.51
CA LEU A 119 -21.18 13.16 0.47
C LEU A 119 -22.22 14.15 -0.05
N GLU A 120 -22.83 14.88 0.89
CA GLU A 120 -23.61 16.06 0.57
C GLU A 120 -22.71 17.20 0.05
N ARG A 121 -23.32 18.16 -0.65
CA ARG A 121 -22.62 19.38 -1.07
C ARG A 121 -22.09 20.10 0.18
N PRO A 122 -20.79 20.42 0.27
CA PRO A 122 -20.27 21.18 1.40
C PRO A 122 -20.93 22.57 1.44
N PRO A 123 -21.38 23.05 2.61
CA PRO A 123 -22.15 24.29 2.72
C PRO A 123 -21.36 25.53 2.29
N GLU A 124 -20.02 25.48 2.34
CA GLU A 124 -19.11 26.54 1.91
C GLU A 124 -18.90 26.57 0.39
N PHE A 125 -19.35 25.55 -0.35
CA PHE A 125 -19.23 25.53 -1.80
C PHE A 125 -20.34 26.34 -2.47
N HIS A 126 -19.98 27.53 -2.93
CA HIS A 126 -20.86 28.52 -3.53
C HIS A 126 -20.26 29.12 -4.81
N GLN A 127 -21.04 29.94 -5.53
CA GLN A 127 -20.64 30.50 -6.83
C GLN A 127 -19.37 31.36 -6.82
N ALA A 128 -18.95 31.85 -5.65
CA ALA A 128 -17.70 32.60 -5.47
C ALA A 128 -16.52 31.73 -4.99
N SER A 129 -16.69 30.40 -4.89
CA SER A 129 -15.66 29.50 -4.39
C SER A 129 -14.49 29.40 -5.37
N VAL A 130 -13.28 29.41 -4.84
CA VAL A 130 -12.06 29.16 -5.62
C VAL A 130 -11.91 27.66 -5.82
N LEU A 131 -11.64 27.25 -7.06
CA LEU A 131 -11.43 25.85 -7.44
C LEU A 131 -10.01 25.63 -7.94
N ASN A 132 -9.44 24.50 -7.56
CA ASN A 132 -8.14 24.04 -8.00
C ASN A 132 -8.34 22.90 -9.01
N VAL A 133 -7.71 22.99 -10.18
CA VAL A 133 -7.79 21.95 -11.19
C VAL A 133 -6.56 21.05 -11.10
N VAL A 134 -6.77 19.77 -10.84
CA VAL A 134 -5.71 18.75 -10.79
C VAL A 134 -6.14 17.61 -11.69
N ASP A 135 -5.36 17.33 -12.73
CA ASP A 135 -5.59 16.25 -13.70
C ASP A 135 -7.04 16.18 -14.22
N GLY A 136 -7.65 17.36 -14.46
CA GLY A 136 -9.01 17.49 -14.98
C GLY A 136 -10.13 17.33 -13.95
N VAL A 137 -9.83 17.18 -12.67
CA VAL A 137 -10.79 17.25 -11.55
C VAL A 137 -10.78 18.65 -10.95
N GLN A 138 -11.96 19.21 -10.69
CA GLN A 138 -12.11 20.49 -10.01
C GLN A 138 -12.32 20.28 -8.52
N TRP A 139 -11.35 20.71 -7.73
CA TRP A 139 -11.30 20.56 -6.29
C TRP A 139 -11.62 21.87 -5.55
N PHE A 140 -12.59 21.80 -4.64
CA PHE A 140 -12.88 22.84 -3.67
C PHE A 140 -12.20 22.50 -2.34
N GLU A 141 -11.36 23.39 -1.83
CA GLU A 141 -10.61 23.16 -0.58
C GLU A 141 -11.36 23.74 0.63
N ILE A 142 -11.45 22.94 1.69
CA ILE A 142 -11.79 23.38 3.04
C ILE A 142 -10.58 23.12 3.94
N SER A 143 -9.87 24.18 4.29
CA SER A 143 -8.71 24.10 5.17
C SER A 143 -9.13 23.83 6.62
N GLY A 144 -8.46 22.89 7.28
CA GLY A 144 -8.60 22.64 8.71
C GLY A 144 -7.90 23.65 9.61
N ALA A 145 -7.09 24.56 9.06
CA ALA A 145 -6.22 25.46 9.82
C ALA A 145 -6.98 26.35 10.82
N ALA A 146 -8.17 26.85 10.43
CA ALA A 146 -9.01 27.66 11.31
C ALA A 146 -9.52 26.90 12.55
N GLN A 147 -9.55 25.57 12.47
CA GLN A 147 -9.97 24.66 13.53
C GLN A 147 -8.79 24.03 14.27
N GLY A 148 -7.55 24.43 13.95
CA GLY A 148 -6.32 23.85 14.50
C GLY A 148 -6.03 22.44 14.03
N ILE A 149 -6.63 22.00 12.92
CA ILE A 149 -6.40 20.69 12.31
C ILE A 149 -5.32 20.85 11.23
N ASP A 150 -4.27 20.03 11.30
CA ASP A 150 -3.13 20.06 10.37
C ASP A 150 -3.39 19.25 9.08
N ALA A 151 -4.56 19.46 8.50
CA ALA A 151 -5.00 18.80 7.28
C ALA A 151 -5.99 19.70 6.53
N SER A 152 -6.15 19.42 5.23
CA SER A 152 -7.15 20.06 4.39
C SER A 152 -8.04 19.02 3.72
N THR A 153 -9.33 19.31 3.60
CA THR A 153 -10.29 18.45 2.92
C THR A 153 -10.64 19.02 1.55
N TRP A 154 -10.38 18.24 0.52
CA TRP A 154 -10.55 18.59 -0.88
C TRP A 154 -11.78 17.89 -1.43
N TYR A 155 -12.77 18.65 -1.90
CA TYR A 155 -13.99 18.14 -2.50
C TYR A 155 -13.91 18.18 -4.02
N ALA A 156 -14.04 17.03 -4.69
CA ALA A 156 -14.31 16.99 -6.12
C ALA A 156 -15.76 17.39 -6.37
N VAL A 157 -15.97 18.51 -7.07
CA VAL A 157 -17.29 19.15 -7.21
C VAL A 157 -17.88 19.06 -8.63
N ASP A 158 -17.16 18.44 -9.56
CA ASP A 158 -17.51 18.39 -10.98
C ASP A 158 -17.81 16.97 -11.49
N ARG A 159 -18.31 16.10 -10.61
CA ARG A 159 -18.71 14.71 -10.92
C ARG A 159 -20.19 14.41 -10.64
N GLY A 160 -20.92 15.39 -10.09
CA GLY A 160 -22.33 15.33 -9.65
C GLY A 160 -22.61 14.43 -8.45
N VAL A 161 -21.63 13.66 -7.99
CA VAL A 161 -21.56 13.11 -6.63
C VAL A 161 -20.30 13.68 -5.99
N TYR A 162 -20.39 14.14 -4.76
CA TYR A 162 -19.26 14.79 -4.08
C TYR A 162 -18.33 13.75 -3.46
N VAL A 163 -17.04 13.87 -3.76
CA VAL A 163 -15.97 13.05 -3.20
C VAL A 163 -15.08 13.95 -2.38
N ALA A 164 -14.82 13.63 -1.12
CA ALA A 164 -13.86 14.33 -0.29
C ALA A 164 -12.58 13.51 -0.13
N LEU A 165 -11.44 14.19 -0.23
CA LEU A 165 -10.12 13.67 0.13
C LEU A 165 -9.54 14.56 1.24
N THR A 166 -9.42 14.02 2.45
CA THR A 166 -8.72 14.68 3.55
C THR A 166 -7.25 14.31 3.47
N VAL A 167 -6.40 15.34 3.33
CA VAL A 167 -4.95 15.20 3.14
C VAL A 167 -4.24 15.96 4.25
N PRO A 168 -3.38 15.30 5.05
CA PRO A 168 -2.50 15.98 6.00
C PRO A 168 -1.66 17.07 5.32
N ASN A 169 -1.35 18.14 6.03
CA ASN A 169 -0.45 19.14 5.49
C ASN A 169 0.96 18.55 5.32
N GLY A 170 1.66 18.94 4.26
CA GLY A 170 3.00 18.43 3.98
C GLY A 170 3.03 17.08 3.22
N SER A 171 1.89 16.46 2.91
CA SER A 171 1.83 15.23 2.09
C SER A 171 2.29 15.38 0.63
N GLY A 172 2.58 16.62 0.19
CA GLY A 172 2.84 16.92 -1.21
C GLY A 172 1.60 16.83 -2.10
N PRO A 173 1.75 16.98 -3.43
CA PRO A 173 0.62 16.99 -4.36
C PRO A 173 0.09 15.60 -4.72
N THR A 174 0.90 14.55 -4.53
CA THR A 174 0.66 13.21 -5.08
C THR A 174 -0.68 12.59 -4.69
N PRO A 175 -1.13 12.63 -3.41
CA PRO A 175 -2.43 12.05 -3.05
C PRO A 175 -3.60 12.67 -3.84
N LEU A 176 -3.54 13.99 -4.09
CA LEU A 176 -4.57 14.69 -4.85
C LEU A 176 -4.52 14.34 -6.35
N GLN A 177 -3.32 14.13 -6.91
CA GLN A 177 -3.13 13.69 -8.30
C GLN A 177 -3.65 12.26 -8.50
N ASP A 178 -3.27 11.33 -7.62
CA ASP A 178 -3.69 9.92 -7.71
C ASP A 178 -5.21 9.77 -7.52
N ALA A 179 -5.79 10.51 -6.58
CA ALA A 179 -7.24 10.59 -6.43
C ALA A 179 -7.90 11.19 -7.67
N SER A 180 -7.28 12.18 -8.31
CA SER A 180 -7.83 12.81 -9.52
C SER A 180 -7.87 11.84 -10.71
N ALA A 181 -6.83 11.03 -10.86
CA ALA A 181 -6.77 9.97 -11.86
C ALA A 181 -7.86 8.91 -11.63
N ALA A 182 -8.01 8.41 -10.39
CA ALA A 182 -9.04 7.44 -10.04
C ALA A 182 -10.46 7.98 -10.27
N ILE A 183 -10.73 9.22 -9.85
CA ILE A 183 -12.03 9.87 -10.04
C ILE A 183 -12.35 10.03 -11.53
N SER A 184 -11.38 10.46 -12.34
CA SER A 184 -11.59 10.66 -13.78
C SER A 184 -11.76 9.34 -14.54
N ALA A 185 -11.17 8.24 -14.07
CA ALA A 185 -11.39 6.91 -14.62
C ALA A 185 -12.78 6.35 -14.29
N SER A 186 -13.33 6.70 -13.13
CA SER A 186 -14.58 6.12 -12.64
C SER A 186 -15.84 6.94 -12.94
N MET A 187 -15.72 8.26 -13.12
CA MET A 187 -16.87 9.16 -13.14
C MET A 187 -16.73 10.23 -14.23
N PRO A 188 -17.76 10.44 -15.07
CA PRO A 188 -17.73 11.50 -16.06
C PRO A 188 -17.85 12.88 -15.39
N GLN A 189 -17.31 13.90 -16.05
CA GLN A 189 -17.53 15.27 -15.62
C GLN A 189 -19.02 15.65 -15.76
N LYS A 190 -19.54 16.38 -14.77
CA LYS A 190 -20.89 16.96 -14.79
C LYS A 190 -20.80 18.47 -14.49
N PRO A 191 -21.77 19.29 -14.92
CA PRO A 191 -21.82 20.70 -14.56
C PRO A 191 -21.76 20.91 -13.05
N LEU A 192 -21.10 21.98 -12.62
CA LEU A 192 -21.01 22.36 -11.20
C LEU A 192 -22.40 22.73 -10.65
N ASP A 193 -22.66 22.37 -9.39
CA ASP A 193 -23.87 22.75 -8.64
C ASP A 193 -23.53 23.51 -7.34
N PRO A 194 -22.91 24.71 -7.43
CA PRO A 194 -22.59 25.51 -6.26
C PRO A 194 -23.85 26.17 -5.66
N ALA A 195 -23.84 26.41 -4.34
CA ALA A 195 -24.84 27.26 -3.72
C ALA A 195 -24.77 28.72 -4.25
N PRO A 196 -25.87 29.49 -4.21
CA PRO A 196 -25.80 30.93 -4.43
C PRO A 196 -24.82 31.61 -3.47
N VAL A 197 -24.23 32.73 -3.88
CA VAL A 197 -23.39 33.54 -2.98
C VAL A 197 -24.25 34.00 -1.79
N PRO A 198 -23.79 33.84 -0.54
CA PRO A 198 -24.50 34.36 0.63
C PRO A 198 -24.71 35.86 0.51
N ASN A 199 -25.94 36.33 0.77
CA ASN A 199 -26.18 37.77 0.85
C ASN A 199 -25.45 38.36 2.08
N PRO A 200 -24.78 39.50 1.92
CA PRO A 200 -24.08 40.18 3.02
C PRO A 200 -25.03 40.74 4.08
#